data_AF-A0A2S7T8H6-F1
#
_entry.id   AF-A0A2S7T8H6-F1
#
_cell.length_a   1.000
_cell.length_b   1.000
_cell.length_c   1.000
_cell.angle_alpha   90.00
_cell.angle_beta   90.00
_cell.angle_gamma   90.00
#
_symmetry.space_group_name_H-M   'P 1'
#
loop_
_entity.id
_entity.type
_entity.pdbx_description
1 polymer ?
#
loop_
_entity_poly.entity_id
_entity_poly.type
_entity_poly.pdbx_seq_one_letter_code
_entity_poly.pdbx_strand_id
1 'polypeptide(L)'
;MNRVNPPQSIKTGIIKMRKVLVVFSILQILYFFFSFSSLNTDFINILWSIMLLSFYAYYLFFIWNMPLDKADKWTETILACIFGILAMWMFIQFNDISKRKNQKT
;
A
#
# COMPACT_ATOMS: atom_id res chain seq x y z
N MET A 1 -22.06 2.67 -28.46
CA MET A 1 -21.01 3.13 -27.51
C MET A 1 -19.64 2.97 -28.16
N ASN A 2 -19.07 4.06 -28.68
CA ASN A 2 -17.69 4.04 -29.19
C ASN A 2 -16.74 3.86 -28.01
N ARG A 3 -16.04 2.72 -27.95
CA ARG A 3 -14.95 2.51 -26.99
C ARG A 3 -13.78 3.38 -27.44
N VAL A 4 -13.73 4.62 -26.96
CA VAL A 4 -12.53 5.44 -27.07
C VAL A 4 -11.42 4.68 -26.35
N ASN A 5 -10.48 4.14 -27.12
CA ASN A 5 -9.33 3.43 -26.57
C ASN A 5 -8.59 4.40 -25.65
N PRO A 6 -8.31 4.02 -24.39
CA PRO A 6 -7.58 4.91 -23.50
C PRO A 6 -6.21 5.20 -24.12
N PRO A 7 -5.75 6.47 -24.11
CA PRO A 7 -4.41 6.87 -24.53
C PRO A 7 -3.34 5.87 -24.07
N GLN A 8 -2.37 5.56 -24.95
CA GLN A 8 -1.29 4.61 -24.66
C GLN A 8 -0.52 4.94 -23.36
N SER A 9 -0.43 6.22 -22.99
CA SER A 9 0.16 6.69 -21.73
C SER A 9 -0.53 6.11 -20.48
N ILE A 10 -1.86 5.96 -20.51
CA ILE A 10 -2.66 5.42 -19.40
C ILE A 10 -2.43 3.92 -19.27
N LYS A 11 -2.39 3.21 -20.41
CA LYS A 11 -2.11 1.77 -20.43
C LYS A 11 -0.75 1.48 -19.79
N THR A 12 0.27 2.28 -20.13
CA THR A 12 1.61 2.20 -19.52
C THR A 12 1.57 2.53 -18.02
N GLY A 13 0.81 3.55 -17.61
CA GLY A 13 0.62 3.89 -16.20
C GLY A 13 -0.02 2.76 -15.38
N ILE A 14 -1.09 2.17 -15.89
CA ILE A 14 -1.79 1.03 -15.26
C ILE A 14 -0.84 -0.18 -15.14
N ILE A 15 -0.07 -0.49 -16.18
CA ILE A 15 0.90 -1.59 -16.14
C ILE A 15 1.97 -1.33 -15.07
N LYS A 16 2.49 -0.11 -14.97
CA LYS A 16 3.45 0.27 -13.92
C LYS A 16 2.84 0.12 -12.52
N MET A 17 1.63 0.62 -12.30
CA MET A 17 0.93 0.48 -11.01
C MET A 17 0.71 -0.98 -10.64
N ARG A 18 0.31 -1.84 -11.59
CA ARG A 18 0.16 -3.28 -11.36
C ARG A 18 1.47 -3.93 -10.94
N LYS A 19 2.59 -3.59 -11.57
CA LYS A 19 3.92 -4.11 -11.18
C LYS A 19 4.28 -3.68 -9.75
N VAL A 20 4.07 -2.41 -9.40
CA VAL A 20 4.30 -1.90 -8.04
C VAL A 20 3.44 -2.63 -7.03
N LEU A 21 2.16 -2.89 -7.35
CA LEU A 21 1.24 -3.64 -6.49
C LEU A 21 1.73 -5.08 -6.25
N VAL A 22 2.17 -5.78 -7.30
CA VAL A 22 2.72 -7.15 -7.17
C VAL A 22 3.98 -7.14 -6.29
N VAL A 23 4.90 -6.20 -6.50
CA VAL A 23 6.10 -6.06 -5.67
C VAL A 23 5.72 -5.78 -4.22
N PHE A 24 4.76 -4.89 -3.98
CA PHE A 24 4.27 -4.57 -2.65
C PHE A 24 3.64 -5.78 -1.94
N SER A 25 2.84 -6.59 -2.65
CA SER A 25 2.26 -7.82 -2.10
C SER A 25 3.33 -8.86 -1.73
N ILE A 26 4.38 -9.02 -2.54
CA ILE A 26 5.49 -9.92 -2.22
C ILE A 26 6.22 -9.43 -0.96
N LEU A 27 6.48 -8.13 -0.87
CA LEU A 27 7.12 -7.53 0.29
C LEU A 27 6.26 -7.67 1.57
N GLN A 28 4.93 -7.61 1.46
CA GLN A 28 4.00 -7.89 2.57
C GLN A 28 4.16 -9.30 3.11
N ILE A 29 4.22 -10.29 2.22
CA ILE A 29 4.40 -11.69 2.60
C ILE A 29 5.76 -11.87 3.28
N LEU A 30 6.82 -11.27 2.73
CA LEU A 30 8.15 -11.31 3.35
C LEU A 30 8.17 -10.67 4.74
N TYR A 31 7.53 -9.52 4.92
CA TYR A 31 7.38 -8.88 6.23
C TYR A 31 6.70 -9.81 7.25
N PHE A 32 5.62 -10.49 6.84
CA PHE A 32 4.94 -11.47 7.69
C PHE A 32 5.92 -12.56 8.15
N PHE A 33 6.67 -13.19 7.24
CA PHE A 33 7.66 -14.21 7.60
C PHE A 33 8.80 -13.68 8.49
N PHE A 34 9.30 -12.47 8.22
CA PHE A 34 10.33 -11.84 9.04
C PHE A 34 9.85 -11.54 10.46
N SER A 35 8.57 -11.17 10.62
CA SER A 35 7.95 -10.94 11.93
C SER A 35 7.96 -12.19 12.82
N PHE A 36 7.96 -13.40 12.25
CA PHE A 36 8.08 -14.66 13.00
C PHE A 36 9.52 -15.07 13.31
N SER A 37 10.51 -14.56 12.57
CA SER A 37 11.90 -15.04 12.65
C SER A 37 12.74 -14.36 13.75
N SER A 38 12.11 -13.62 14.67
CA SER A 38 12.73 -12.89 15.80
C SER A 38 13.88 -11.93 15.44
N LEU A 39 14.07 -11.60 14.16
CA LEU A 39 14.98 -10.54 13.73
C LEU A 39 14.48 -9.20 14.27
N ASN A 40 15.41 -8.31 14.61
CA ASN A 40 15.19 -7.03 15.29
C ASN A 40 13.92 -6.30 14.79
N THR A 41 12.81 -6.54 15.49
CA THR A 41 11.46 -6.26 15.00
C THR A 41 11.20 -4.78 14.83
N ASP A 42 11.85 -3.93 15.63
CA ASP A 42 11.66 -2.48 15.59
C ASP A 42 12.18 -1.87 14.29
N PHE A 43 13.36 -2.30 13.82
CA PHE A 43 13.91 -1.83 12.55
C PHE A 43 13.05 -2.26 11.36
N ILE A 44 12.59 -3.52 11.37
CA ILE A 44 11.72 -4.07 10.31
C ILE A 44 10.38 -3.33 10.30
N ASN A 45 9.81 -3.01 11.47
CA ASN A 45 8.55 -2.26 11.59
C ASN A 45 8.66 -0.83 11.05
N ILE A 46 9.78 -0.14 11.31
CA ILE A 46 10.04 1.21 10.77
C ILE A 46 10.18 1.14 9.26
N LEU A 47 10.99 0.22 8.75
CA LEU A 47 11.19 0.02 7.31
C LEU A 47 9.85 -0.25 6.63
N TRP A 48 9.03 -1.13 7.23
CA TRP A 48 7.71 -1.47 6.73
C TRP A 48 6.77 -0.27 6.68
N SER A 49 6.76 0.56 7.73
CA SER A 49 5.94 1.78 7.79
C SER A 49 6.30 2.77 6.69
N ILE A 50 7.61 2.99 6.44
CA ILE A 50 8.10 3.84 5.35
C ILE A 50 7.64 3.29 4.00
N MET A 51 7.75 1.97 3.82
CA MET A 51 7.35 1.29 2.59
C MET A 51 5.85 1.45 2.32
N LEU A 52 5.01 1.31 3.35
CA LEU A 52 3.56 1.45 3.28
C LEU A 52 3.17 2.88 2.93
N LEU A 53 3.77 3.88 3.60
CA LEU A 53 3.60 5.30 3.28
C LEU A 53 4.00 5.62 1.83
N SER A 54 5.14 5.09 1.38
CA SER A 54 5.64 5.30 0.02
C SER A 54 4.70 4.71 -1.04
N PHE A 55 4.15 3.52 -0.79
CA PHE A 55 3.16 2.89 -1.67
C PHE A 55 1.89 3.74 -1.78
N TYR A 56 1.33 4.20 -0.66
CA TYR A 56 0.13 5.04 -0.65
C TYR A 56 0.38 6.39 -1.33
N ALA A 57 1.53 7.03 -1.09
CA ALA A 57 1.91 8.27 -1.78
C ALA A 57 1.99 8.08 -3.31
N TYR A 58 2.62 6.98 -3.76
CA TYR A 58 2.67 6.63 -5.17
C TYR A 58 1.28 6.36 -5.75
N TYR A 59 0.41 5.69 -5.00
CA TYR A 59 -0.97 5.42 -5.43
C TYR A 59 -1.80 6.70 -5.59
N LEU A 60 -1.67 7.65 -4.66
CA LEU A 60 -2.29 8.97 -4.78
C LEU A 60 -1.77 9.71 -6.02
N PHE A 61 -0.45 9.75 -6.21
CA PHE A 61 0.13 10.35 -7.42
C PHE A 61 -0.40 9.69 -8.71
N PHE A 62 -0.61 8.38 -8.69
CA PHE A 62 -1.18 7.65 -9.82
C PHE A 62 -2.64 8.03 -10.13
N ILE A 63 -3.49 8.16 -9.11
CA ILE A 63 -4.89 8.63 -9.26
C ILE A 63 -4.90 10.02 -9.91
N TRP A 64 -4.05 10.93 -9.44
CA TRP A 64 -3.98 12.30 -9.94
C TRP A 64 -3.45 12.39 -11.38
N ASN A 65 -2.67 11.42 -11.83
CA ASN A 65 -2.18 11.32 -13.21
C ASN A 65 -3.15 10.62 -14.18
N MET A 66 -4.21 9.96 -13.69
CA MET A 66 -5.22 9.40 -14.58
C MET A 66 -6.06 10.50 -15.24
N PRO A 67 -6.57 10.30 -16.47
CA PRO A 67 -7.52 11.23 -17.10
C PRO A 67 -8.94 10.95 -16.61
N LEU A 68 -9.11 11.02 -15.29
CA LEU A 68 -10.41 11.02 -14.63
C LEU A 68 -10.89 12.45 -14.44
N ASP A 69 -12.20 12.61 -14.29
CA ASP A 69 -12.77 13.88 -13.87
C ASP A 69 -12.28 14.26 -12.47
N LYS A 70 -12.24 15.56 -12.17
CA LYS A 70 -11.73 16.05 -10.88
C LYS A 70 -12.52 15.47 -9.69
N ALA A 71 -13.84 15.30 -9.85
CA ALA A 71 -14.69 14.71 -8.81
C ALA A 71 -14.30 13.25 -8.53
N ASP A 72 -14.10 12.45 -9.56
CA ASP A 72 -13.69 11.04 -9.44
C ASP A 72 -12.30 10.93 -8.79
N LYS A 73 -11.35 11.79 -9.18
CA LYS A 73 -10.01 11.84 -8.55
C LYS A 73 -10.09 12.10 -7.05
N TRP A 74 -10.95 13.02 -6.63
CA TRP A 74 -11.16 13.32 -5.22
C TRP A 74 -11.79 12.16 -4.47
N THR A 75 -12.83 11.54 -5.04
CA THR A 75 -13.48 10.35 -4.45
C THR A 75 -12.49 9.21 -4.27
N GLU A 76 -11.71 8.87 -5.30
CA GLU A 76 -10.68 7.82 -5.25
C GLU A 76 -9.55 8.16 -4.28
N THR A 77 -9.13 9.43 -4.20
CA THR A 77 -8.14 9.90 -3.22
C THR A 77 -8.64 9.75 -1.79
N ILE A 78 -9.87 10.16 -1.51
CA ILE A 78 -10.48 10.02 -0.18
C ILE A 78 -10.59 8.54 0.19
N LEU A 79 -11.03 7.71 -0.75
CA LEU A 79 -11.14 6.27 -0.55
C LEU A 79 -9.77 5.65 -0.26
N ALA A 80 -8.74 6.01 -1.02
CA ALA A 80 -7.35 5.59 -0.80
C ALA A 80 -6.84 6.00 0.58
N CYS A 81 -7.14 7.22 1.03
CA CYS A 81 -6.79 7.69 2.37
C CYS A 81 -7.50 6.90 3.48
N ILE A 82 -8.79 6.60 3.33
CA ILE A 82 -9.55 5.78 4.29
C ILE A 82 -8.92 4.38 4.40
N PHE A 83 -8.66 3.72 3.27
CA PHE A 83 -8.01 2.42 3.27
C PHE A 83 -6.58 2.47 3.83
N GLY A 84 -5.84 3.56 3.59
CA GLY A 84 -4.51 3.80 4.17
C GLY A 84 -4.53 3.90 5.69
N ILE A 85 -5.46 4.68 6.24
CA ILE A 85 -5.65 4.82 7.69
C ILE A 85 -6.02 3.47 8.31
N LEU A 86 -6.96 2.74 7.69
CA LEU A 86 -7.37 1.41 8.17
C LEU A 86 -6.22 0.40 8.13
N ALA A 87 -5.42 0.40 7.05
CA ALA A 87 -4.26 -0.46 6.92
C ALA A 87 -3.20 -0.17 7.99
N MET A 88 -2.94 1.12 8.26
CA MET A 88 -2.00 1.54 9.30
C MET A 88 -2.51 1.17 10.70
N TRP A 89 -3.81 1.33 10.94
CA TRP A 89 -4.43 0.93 12.21
C TRP A 89 -4.33 -0.60 12.43
N MET A 90 -4.66 -1.40 11.42
CA MET A 90 -4.50 -2.86 11.46
C MET A 90 -3.04 -3.27 11.72
N PHE A 91 -2.08 -2.57 11.11
CA PHE A 91 -0.65 -2.81 11.34
C PHE A 91 -0.24 -2.56 12.80
N ILE A 92 -0.70 -1.45 13.39
CA ILE A 92 -0.45 -1.14 14.81
C ILE A 92 -1.04 -2.22 15.71
N GLN A 93 -2.28 -2.65 15.45
CA GLN A 93 -2.93 -3.72 16.22
C GLN A 93 -2.18 -5.05 16.11
N PHE A 94 -1.72 -5.42 14.91
CA PHE A 94 -0.94 -6.64 14.70
C PHE A 94 0.38 -6.61 15.49
N ASN A 95 1.08 -5.47 15.48
CA ASN A 95 2.33 -5.33 16.22
C ASN A 95 2.13 -5.33 17.75
N ASP A 96 1.04 -4.75 18.26
CA ASP A 96 0.72 -4.83 19.70
C ASP A 96 0.43 -6.28 20.13
N ILE A 97 -0.31 -7.04 19.32
CA ILE A 97 -0.57 -8.46 19.57
C ILE A 97 0.72 -9.27 19.58
N SER A 98 1.61 -9.05 18.60
CA SER A 98 2.91 -9.72 18.52
C SER A 98 3.77 -9.43 19.76
N LYS A 99 3.80 -8.18 20.21
CA LYS A 99 4.53 -7.76 21.41
C LYS A 99 4.02 -8.45 22.68
N ARG A 100 2.70 -8.55 22.86
CA ARG A 100 2.09 -9.25 24.00
C ARG A 100 2.38 -10.75 24.01
N LYS A 101 2.56 -11.36 22.83
CA LYS A 101 2.89 -12.78 22.70
C LYS A 101 4.33 -13.07 23.14
N ASN A 102 5.30 -12.24 22.72
CA ASN A 102 6.71 -12.41 23.08
C ASN A 102 7.03 -12.13 24.56
N GLN A 103 6.15 -11.44 25.30
CA GLN A 103 6.32 -11.23 26.75
C GLN A 103 5.86 -12.41 27.62
N LYS A 104 5.16 -13.40 27.06
CA LYS A 104 4.59 -14.55 27.80
C LYS A 104 5.39 -15.85 27.61
N THR A 105 6.42 -15.84 26.78
CA THR A 105 7.41 -16.92 26.60
C THR A 105 8.71 -16.50 27.23
#